data_AF-A0A7L4NWV9-F1
#
_entry.id   AF-A0A7L4NWV9-F1
#
_cell.length_a   1.000
_cell.length_b   1.000
_cell.length_c   1.000
_cell.angle_alpha   90.00
_cell.angle_beta   90.00
_cell.angle_gamma   90.00
#
_symmetry.space_group_name_H-M   'P 1'
#
loop_
_entity.id
_entity.type
_entity.pdbx_description
1 polymer ?
#
loop_
_entity_poly.entity_id
_entity_poly.type
_entity_poly.pdbx_seq_one_letter_code
_entity_poly.pdbx_strand_id
1 'polypeptide(L)'
;MKIIKDTKNELEIEITGESHTLCNALRKTLMEDKDVESAAYIMEHPIIGEPKLYVKAKNPRKSLKKAAETIKKRCDELKKEISTPPKKAKKKTKAKSKSKK
;
A
#
# COMPACT_ATOMS: atom_id res chain seq x y z
N MET A 1 18.50 0.33 -4.17
CA MET A 1 17.84 1.04 -3.04
C MET A 1 18.91 1.61 -2.12
N LYS A 2 18.82 2.91 -1.83
CA LYS A 2 19.80 3.64 -1.01
C LYS A 2 19.08 4.34 0.13
N ILE A 3 19.63 4.28 1.34
CA ILE A 3 19.11 5.03 2.48
C ILE A 3 19.73 6.42 2.43
N ILE A 4 18.90 7.45 2.37
CA ILE A 4 19.34 8.86 2.33
C ILE A 4 19.34 9.44 3.75
N LYS A 5 18.29 9.15 4.53
CA LYS A 5 18.13 9.61 5.91
C LYS A 5 17.59 8.49 6.78
N ASP A 6 18.19 8.29 7.95
CA ASP A 6 17.74 7.31 8.94
C ASP A 6 17.87 7.94 10.32
N THR A 7 16.76 8.45 10.83
CA THR A 7 16.68 8.99 12.20
C THR A 7 15.67 8.18 13.00
N LYS A 8 15.55 8.47 14.29
CA LYS A 8 14.64 7.76 15.20
C LYS A 8 13.18 7.77 14.71
N ASN A 9 12.75 8.87 14.09
CA ASN A 9 11.35 9.09 13.71
C ASN A 9 11.15 9.31 12.20
N GLU A 10 12.23 9.42 11.41
CA GLU A 10 12.15 9.69 9.98
C GLU A 10 13.05 8.73 9.21
N LEU A 11 12.58 8.30 8.05
CA LEU A 11 13.32 7.46 7.13
C LEU A 11 13.10 7.98 5.71
N GLU A 12 14.19 8.18 4.99
CA GLU A 12 14.18 8.55 3.59
C GLU A 12 15.01 7.55 2.78
N ILE A 13 14.39 7.00 1.75
CA ILE A 13 14.94 5.94 0.92
C ILE A 13 14.73 6.25 -0.55
N GLU A 14 15.79 6.09 -1.32
CA GLU A 14 15.78 6.18 -2.78
C GLU A 14 15.61 4.78 -3.35
N ILE A 15 14.54 4.57 -4.12
CA ILE A 15 14.18 3.26 -4.66
C ILE A 15 14.56 3.23 -6.14
N THR A 16 15.77 2.75 -6.40
CA THR A 16 16.32 2.66 -7.76
C THR A 16 15.61 1.60 -8.60
N GLY A 17 15.19 1.96 -9.82
CA GLY A 17 14.62 1.03 -10.80
C GLY A 17 13.14 0.66 -10.59
N GLU A 18 12.46 1.36 -9.68
CA GLU A 18 11.03 1.20 -9.42
C GLU A 18 10.23 2.42 -9.85
N SER A 19 8.94 2.23 -10.14
CA SER A 19 8.07 3.27 -10.69
C SER A 19 7.07 3.83 -9.65
N HIS A 20 6.28 4.81 -10.07
CA HIS A 20 5.19 5.39 -9.28
C HIS A 20 4.24 4.36 -8.67
N THR A 21 4.04 3.21 -9.33
CA THR A 21 3.11 2.18 -8.88
C THR A 21 3.50 1.63 -7.51
N LEU A 22 4.77 1.24 -7.33
CA LEU A 22 5.26 0.70 -6.06
C LEU A 22 5.25 1.77 -4.97
N CYS A 23 5.77 2.97 -5.29
CA CYS A 23 5.84 4.08 -4.33
C CYS A 23 4.45 4.50 -3.85
N ASN A 24 3.46 4.53 -4.74
CA ASN A 24 2.09 4.86 -4.37
C ASN A 24 1.42 3.74 -3.55
N ALA A 25 1.70 2.48 -3.86
CA ALA A 25 1.22 1.35 -3.05
C ALA A 25 1.79 1.42 -1.63
N LEU A 26 3.10 1.60 -1.49
CA LEU A 26 3.78 1.78 -0.19
C LEU A 26 3.23 2.98 0.56
N ARG A 27 3.13 4.14 -0.09
CA ARG A 27 2.57 5.36 0.52
C ARG A 27 1.18 5.12 1.07
N LYS A 28 0.27 4.54 0.27
CA LYS A 28 -1.11 4.27 0.69
C LYS A 28 -1.13 3.32 1.89
N THR A 29 -0.37 2.23 1.84
CA THR A 29 -0.35 1.24 2.91
C THR A 29 0.32 1.74 4.18
N LEU A 30 1.34 2.58 4.09
CA LEU A 30 1.94 3.26 5.24
C LEU A 30 0.93 4.17 5.94
N MET A 31 0.12 4.91 5.19
CA MET A 31 -0.92 5.78 5.76
C MET A 31 -2.07 5.01 6.43
N GLU A 32 -2.19 3.70 6.23
CA GLU A 32 -3.14 2.86 6.98
C GLU A 32 -2.62 2.54 8.40
N ASP A 33 -1.32 2.70 8.66
CA ASP A 33 -0.70 2.42 9.95
C ASP A 33 -0.83 3.61 10.91
N LYS A 34 -1.45 3.40 12.07
CA LYS A 34 -1.71 4.47 13.06
C LYS A 34 -0.43 5.05 13.69
N ASP A 35 0.68 4.32 13.61
CA ASP A 35 1.98 4.76 14.12
C ASP A 35 2.74 5.64 13.11
N VAL A 36 2.22 5.80 11.89
CA VAL A 36 2.76 6.67 10.85
C VAL A 36 2.10 8.04 10.94
N GLU A 37 2.92 9.07 11.11
CA GLU A 37 2.47 10.46 11.10
C GLU A 37 2.34 10.99 9.67
N SER A 38 3.27 10.63 8.79
CA SER A 38 3.27 11.07 7.40
C SER A 38 4.05 10.14 6.48
N ALA A 39 3.58 9.99 5.24
CA ALA A 39 4.25 9.26 4.18
C ALA A 39 4.07 9.98 2.83
N ALA A 40 5.18 10.28 2.17
CA ALA A 40 5.20 10.97 0.89
C ALA A 40 6.29 10.37 0.00
N TYR A 41 6.14 10.49 -1.32
CA TYR A 41 7.23 10.22 -2.23
C TYR A 41 7.38 11.41 -3.18
N ILE A 42 8.63 11.68 -3.56
CA ILE A 42 8.99 12.74 -4.48
C ILE A 42 9.79 12.09 -5.60
N MET A 43 9.53 12.50 -6.83
CA MET A 43 10.34 12.14 -7.99
C MET A 43 10.93 13.43 -8.53
N GLU A 44 12.26 13.56 -8.47
CA GLU A 44 12.95 14.81 -8.86
C GLU A 44 12.79 15.11 -10.35
N HIS A 45 12.76 14.05 -11.18
CA HIS A 45 12.52 14.15 -12.62
C HIS A 45 11.58 13.04 -13.11
N PRO A 46 10.51 13.34 -13.85
CA PRO A 46 9.50 12.35 -14.23
C PRO A 46 9.97 11.25 -15.19
N ILE A 47 11.11 11.44 -15.88
CA ILE A 47 11.61 10.51 -16.90
C ILE A 47 12.83 9.72 -16.41
N ILE A 48 13.70 10.35 -15.63
CA ILE A 48 15.00 9.79 -15.20
C ILE A 48 15.19 9.83 -13.68
N GLY A 49 14.26 10.44 -12.96
CA GLY A 49 14.36 10.64 -11.53
C GLY A 49 13.95 9.38 -10.80
N GLU A 50 14.82 8.94 -9.90
CA GLU A 50 14.50 7.85 -9.00
C GLU A 50 13.55 8.37 -7.89
N PRO A 51 12.50 7.62 -7.55
CA PRO A 51 11.58 8.04 -6.51
C PRO A 51 12.25 7.95 -5.13
N LYS A 52 12.14 9.05 -4.38
CA LYS A 52 12.53 9.15 -2.97
C LYS A 52 11.29 9.03 -2.10
N LEU A 53 11.20 7.97 -1.30
CA LEU A 53 10.12 7.76 -0.35
C LEU A 53 10.56 8.29 1.02
N TYR A 54 9.77 9.19 1.57
CA TYR A 54 9.91 9.76 2.89
C TYR A 54 8.81 9.23 3.82
N VAL A 55 9.20 8.77 5.00
CA VAL A 55 8.30 8.23 6.02
C VAL A 55 8.63 8.83 7.36
N LYS A 56 7.62 9.38 8.04
CA LYS A 56 7.69 9.85 9.41
C LYS A 56 6.76 9.03 10.30
N ALA A 57 7.32 8.35 11.29
CA ALA A 57 6.60 7.45 12.18
C ALA A 57 7.36 7.28 13.49
N LYS A 58 6.72 6.74 14.53
CA LYS A 58 7.42 6.39 15.78
C LYS A 58 8.56 5.39 15.58
N ASN A 59 8.42 4.50 14.59
CA ASN A 59 9.46 3.55 14.22
C ASN A 59 9.38 3.24 12.72
N PRO A 60 9.96 4.09 11.87
CA PRO A 60 9.69 4.10 10.43
C PRO A 60 10.10 2.81 9.73
N ARG A 61 11.20 2.17 10.16
CA ARG A 61 11.63 0.86 9.64
C ARG A 61 10.59 -0.24 9.87
N LYS A 62 9.98 -0.25 11.06
CA LYS A 62 8.96 -1.24 11.42
C LYS A 62 7.69 -1.03 10.60
N SER A 63 7.24 0.23 10.47
CA SER A 63 6.07 0.57 9.66
C SER A 63 6.28 0.26 8.18
N LEU A 64 7.47 0.53 7.64
CA LEU A 64 7.80 0.17 6.25
C LEU A 64 7.77 -1.34 6.01
N LYS A 65 8.37 -2.13 6.93
CA LYS A 65 8.32 -3.60 6.83
C LYS A 65 6.88 -4.12 6.86
N LYS A 66 6.06 -3.61 7.79
CA LYS A 66 4.65 -3.98 7.92
C LYS A 66 3.85 -3.62 6.67
N ALA A 67 4.12 -2.46 6.07
CA ALA A 67 3.49 -2.05 4.82
C ALA A 67 3.85 -3.01 3.67
N ALA A 68 5.13 -3.35 3.52
CA ALA A 68 5.57 -4.31 2.51
C ALA A 68 4.93 -5.71 2.70
N GLU A 69 4.85 -6.21 3.93
CA GLU A 69 4.19 -7.48 4.24
C GLU A 69 2.68 -7.45 3.92
N THR A 70 2.02 -6.32 4.18
CA THR A 70 0.59 -6.14 3.90
C THR A 70 0.34 -6.13 2.39
N ILE A 71 1.17 -5.43 1.62
CA ILE A 71 1.09 -5.44 0.15
C ILE A 71 1.30 -6.85 -0.38
N LYS A 72 2.32 -7.56 0.10
CA LYS A 72 2.59 -8.95 -0.31
C LYS A 72 1.39 -9.87 -0.03
N LYS A 73 0.80 -9.79 1.16
CA LYS A 73 -0.40 -10.56 1.51
C LYS A 73 -1.57 -10.27 0.57
N ARG A 74 -1.85 -9.00 0.28
CA ARG A 74 -2.90 -8.59 -0.67
C ARG A 74 -2.65 -9.17 -2.07
N CYS A 75 -1.40 -9.16 -2.54
CA CYS A 75 -1.04 -9.78 -3.83
C CYS A 75 -1.23 -11.31 -3.83
N ASP A 76 -0.86 -11.99 -2.74
CA ASP A 76 -1.06 -13.44 -2.59
C ASP A 76 -2.56 -13.80 -2.54
N GLU A 77 -3.38 -13.01 -1.83
CA GLU A 77 -4.83 -13.15 -1.79
C GLU A 77 -5.45 -12.95 -3.17
N LEU A 78 -5.09 -11.87 -3.86
CA LEU A 78 -5.54 -11.60 -5.22
C LEU A 78 -5.19 -12.73 -6.18
N LYS A 79 -3.95 -13.26 -6.11
CA LYS A 79 -3.51 -14.37 -6.94
C LYS A 79 -4.34 -15.64 -6.69
N LYS A 80 -4.70 -15.92 -5.42
CA LYS A 80 -5.57 -17.05 -5.07
C LYS A 80 -6.97 -16.87 -5.62
N GLU A 81 -7.57 -15.69 -5.47
CA GLU A 81 -8.92 -15.41 -5.98
C GLU A 81 -8.99 -15.51 -7.51
N ILE A 82 -7.98 -14.99 -8.22
CA ILE A 82 -7.90 -15.08 -9.69
C ILE A 82 -7.64 -16.52 -10.17
N SER A 83 -6.79 -17.27 -9.47
CA SER A 83 -6.46 -18.65 -9.85
C SER A 83 -7.61 -19.63 -9.60
N THR A 84 -8.55 -19.30 -8.72
CA THR A 84 -9.78 -20.09 -8.58
C THR A 84 -10.74 -19.75 -9.73
N PRO A 85 -11.20 -20.72 -10.53
CA PRO A 85 -12.22 -20.46 -11.55
C PRO A 85 -13.45 -19.84 -10.87
N PRO A 86 -14.10 -18.83 -11.50
CA PRO A 86 -15.15 -18.05 -10.84
C PRO A 86 -16.26 -18.98 -10.35
N LYS A 87 -16.33 -19.20 -9.04
CA LYS A 87 -17.47 -19.90 -8.43
C LYS A 87 -18.68 -19.00 -8.59
N LYS A 88 -19.50 -19.35 -9.59
CA LYS A 88 -20.85 -18.86 -9.91
C LYS A 88 -21.45 -17.96 -8.83
N ALA A 89 -21.70 -16.70 -9.20
CA ALA A 89 -22.53 -15.77 -8.46
C ALA A 89 -23.85 -16.45 -8.03
N LYS A 90 -24.00 -16.77 -6.74
CA LYS A 90 -25.30 -17.11 -6.19
C LYS A 90 -26.10 -15.82 -6.03
N LYS A 91 -26.93 -15.55 -7.05
CA LYS A 91 -28.17 -14.76 -6.94
C LYS A 91 -28.81 -15.02 -5.58
N LYS A 92 -28.88 -14.01 -4.71
CA LYS A 92 -29.91 -13.92 -3.67
C LYS A 92 -30.92 -12.87 -4.09
N THR A 93 -31.86 -13.31 -4.91
CA THR A 93 -33.25 -12.85 -4.87
C THR A 93 -33.76 -12.96 -3.44
N LYS A 94 -34.17 -11.83 -2.84
CA LYS A 94 -35.28 -11.81 -1.88
C LYS A 94 -36.10 -10.55 -2.13
N ALA A 95 -37.08 -10.68 -3.01
CA ALA A 95 -38.33 -9.96 -2.85
C ALA A 95 -38.99 -10.46 -1.56
N LYS A 96 -39.34 -9.54 -0.65
CA LYS A 96 -40.55 -9.66 0.17
C LYS A 96 -41.07 -8.25 0.44
N SER A 97 -42.20 -8.01 -0.19
CA SER A 97 -43.14 -6.90 -0.13
C SER A 97 -43.86 -6.75 1.23
N LYS A 98 -44.45 -5.55 1.44
CA LYS A 98 -45.49 -5.14 2.43
C LYS A 98 -44.93 -4.85 3.84
N SER A 99 -45.28 -3.78 4.57
CA SER A 99 -46.51 -2.95 4.63
C SER A 99 -46.28 -1.68 5.49
N LYS A 100 -47.20 -0.70 5.39
CA LYS A 100 -47.47 0.48 6.26
C LYS A 100 -46.57 1.73 6.15
N LYS A 101 -47.08 2.79 5.50
CA LYS A 101 -47.97 3.77 6.15
C LYS A 101 -48.83 4.47 5.10
#